data_AF-A0A7C2TLF0-F1
#
_entry.id   AF-A0A7C2TLF0-F1
#
_cell.length_a   1.000
_cell.length_b   1.000
_cell.length_c   1.000
_cell.angle_alpha   90.00
_cell.angle_beta   90.00
_cell.angle_gamma   90.00
#
_symmetry.space_group_name_H-M   'P 1'
#
loop_
_entity.id
_entity.type
_entity.pdbx_description
1 polymer ?
#
loop_
_entity_poly.entity_id
_entity_poly.type
_entity_poly.pdbx_seq_one_letter_code
_entity_poly.pdbx_strand_id
1 'polypeptide(L)' 'RTSLYENGSVIVILGTILIATFLSLYFTSIAIIQEVGVGLALGVLADTLISWMIFIPSVMLIMKKYNWWPSRIGKK' A
#
# COMPACT_ATOMS: atom_id res chain seq x y z
N ARG A 1 8.89 -8.10 -17.16
CA ARG A 1 9.54 -6.80 -16.87
C ARG A 1 8.54 -5.63 -16.81
N THR A 2 7.28 -5.82 -17.23
CA THR A 2 6.23 -4.77 -17.27
C THR A 2 5.36 -4.71 -16.01
N SER A 3 5.25 -5.80 -15.24
CA SER A 3 4.30 -5.91 -14.12
C SER A 3 4.51 -4.93 -12.97
N LEU A 4 5.74 -4.49 -12.68
CA LEU A 4 5.97 -3.52 -11.59
C LEU A 4 5.52 -2.10 -11.97
N TYR A 5 5.66 -1.71 -13.24
CA TYR A 5 5.25 -0.39 -13.69
C TYR A 5 3.73 -0.26 -13.78
N GLU A 6 3.04 -1.32 -14.22
CA GLU A 6 1.58 -1.33 -14.27
C GLU A 6 0.93 -1.30 -12.88
N ASN A 7 1.42 -2.10 -11.94
CA ASN A 7 0.82 -2.16 -10.60
C ASN A 7 1.26 -1.01 -9.68
N GLY A 8 2.44 -0.44 -9.92
CA GLY A 8 2.95 0.66 -9.10
C GLY A 8 2.08 1.92 -9.15
N SER A 9 1.60 2.29 -10.34
CA SER A 9 0.66 3.41 -10.46
C SER A 9 -0.66 3.15 -9.72
N VAL A 10 -1.21 1.93 -9.81
CA VAL A 10 -2.47 1.58 -9.14
C VAL A 10 -2.36 1.77 -7.63
N ILE A 11 -1.22 1.40 -7.05
CA ILE A 11 -1.02 1.41 -5.60
C ILE A 11 -0.83 2.84 -5.08
N VAL A 12 -0.11 3.68 -5.82
CA VAL A 12 -0.01 5.11 -5.52
C VAL A 12 -1.37 5.79 -5.61
N ILE A 13 -2.20 5.43 -6.60
CA ILE A 13 -3.57 5.97 -6.73
C ILE A 13 -4.42 5.57 -5.52
N LEU A 14 -4.43 4.28 -5.16
CA LEU A 14 -5.19 3.78 -4.01
C LEU A 14 -4.73 4.44 -2.69
N GLY A 15 -3.42 4.59 -2.50
CA GLY A 15 -2.87 5.29 -1.34
C GLY A 15 -3.27 6.76 -1.28
N THR A 16 -3.21 7.46 -2.42
CA THR A 16 -3.60 8.89 -2.50
C THR A 16 -5.06 9.10 -2.14
N ILE A 17 -5.96 8.24 -2.64
CA ILE A 17 -7.39 8.32 -2.31
C ILE A 17 -7.60 8.13 -0.80
N LEU A 18 -6.91 7.15 -0.19
CA LEU A 18 -7.03 6.87 1.24
C LEU A 18 -6.46 7.99 2.12
N ILE A 19 -5.34 8.60 1.72
CA ILE A 19 -4.82 9.80 2.38
C ILE A 19 -5.84 10.93 2.30
N ALA A 20 -6.43 11.17 1.13
CA ALA A 20 -7.42 12.22 0.93
C ALA A 20 -8.68 12.02 1.78
N THR A 21 -9.17 10.78 1.94
CA THR A 21 -10.34 10.49 2.79
C THR A 21 -10.05 10.75 4.26
N PHE A 22 -8.89 10.34 4.77
CA PHE A 22 -8.52 10.60 6.18
C PHE A 22 -8.19 12.07 6.43
N LEU A 23 -7.56 12.76 5.47
CA LEU A 23 -7.31 14.19 5.55
C LEU A 23 -8.62 14.99 5.57
N SER A 24 -9.68 14.50 4.90
CA SER A 24 -11.01 15.13 4.94
C SER A 24 -11.60 15.18 6.37
N LEU A 25 -11.27 14.21 7.23
CA LEU A 25 -11.72 14.20 8.64
C LEU A 25 -11.19 15.41 9.44
N TYR A 26 -10.09 16.04 8.99
CA TYR A 26 -9.57 17.26 9.60
C TYR A 26 -10.58 18.43 9.56
N PHE A 27 -11.48 18.46 8.58
CA PHE A 27 -12.49 19.52 8.49
C PHE A 27 -13.63 19.38 9.52
N THR A 28 -13.69 18.28 10.26
CA THR A 28 -14.70 18.09 11.31
C THR A 28 -14.39 18.93 12.56
N SER A 29 -15.40 19.51 13.21
CA SER A 29 -15.22 20.34 14.42
C SER A 29 -14.96 19.56 15.72
N ILE A 30 -14.71 18.26 15.64
CA ILE A 30 -14.47 17.39 16.78
C ILE A 30 -12.97 17.13 16.86
N ALA A 31 -12.30 17.71 17.87
CA ALA A 31 -10.85 17.67 18.02
C ALA A 31 -10.26 16.25 17.99
N ILE A 32 -10.91 15.28 18.64
CA ILE A 32 -10.45 13.88 18.65
C ILE A 32 -10.40 13.29 17.23
N ILE A 33 -11.36 13.64 16.38
CA ILE A 33 -11.46 13.12 15.01
C ILE A 33 -10.43 13.79 14.11
N GLN A 34 -10.13 15.07 14.34
CA GLN A 34 -9.08 15.78 13.60
C GLN A 34 -7.70 15.17 13.86
N GLU A 35 -7.37 14.93 15.12
CA GLU A 35 -6.08 14.36 15.53
C GLU A 35 -5.91 12.93 15.01
N VAL A 36 -6.96 12.11 15.13
CA VAL A 36 -7.00 10.76 14.56
C VAL A 36 -6.92 10.80 13.03
N GLY A 37 -7.66 11.69 12.36
CA GLY A 37 -7.67 11.80 10.90
C GLY A 37 -6.31 12.15 10.32
N VAL A 38 -5.60 13.13 10.92
CA VAL A 38 -4.24 13.49 10.52
C VAL A 38 -3.25 12.36 10.83
N GLY A 39 -3.37 11.73 12.00
CA GLY A 39 -2.54 10.59 12.38
C GLY A 39 -2.70 9.40 11.41
N LEU A 40 -3.94 9.09 11.02
CA LEU A 40 -4.25 8.03 10.04
C LEU A 40 -3.74 8.39 8.65
N ALA A 41 -3.91 9.64 8.20
CA ALA A 41 -3.40 10.09 6.90
C ALA A 41 -1.86 9.92 6.81
N LEU A 42 -1.13 10.31 7.86
CA LEU A 42 0.32 10.11 7.93
C LEU A 42 0.71 8.63 8.02
N GLY A 43 -0.01 7.85 8.81
CA GLY A 43 0.23 6.41 8.94
C GLY A 43 0.03 5.66 7.63
N VAL A 44 -1.03 5.98 6.89
CA VAL A 44 -1.29 5.43 5.55
C VAL A 44 -0.20 5.83 4.57
N LEU A 45 0.20 7.09 4.56
CA LEU A 45 1.26 7.60 3.67
C LEU A 45 2.57 6.87 3.92
N ALA A 46 2.91 6.65 5.19
CA ALA A 46 4.05 5.83 5.58
C ALA A 46 3.89 4.37 5.10
N ASP A 47 2.76 3.71 5.34
CA ASP A 47 2.55 2.31 4.94
C ASP A 47 2.59 2.11 3.41
N THR A 48 1.87 2.94 2.66
CA THR A 48 1.79 2.83 1.20
C THR A 48 3.11 3.10 0.49
N LEU A 49 3.97 3.96 1.04
CA LEU A 49 5.31 4.19 0.46
C LEU A 49 6.34 3.19 1.00
N ILE A 50 6.38 2.94 2.31
CA ILE A 50 7.46 2.18 2.95
C ILE A 50 7.23 0.67 2.83
N SER A 51 6.04 0.18 3.18
CA SER A 51 5.75 -1.26 3.09
C SER A 51 5.75 -1.72 1.64
N TRP A 52 5.16 -0.93 0.74
CA TRP A 52 5.05 -1.37 -0.65
C TRP A 52 6.38 -1.29 -1.43
N MET A 53 7.11 -0.18 -1.35
CA MET A 53 8.31 0.00 -2.16
C MET A 53 9.51 -0.81 -1.65
N ILE A 54 9.54 -1.16 -0.37
CA ILE A 54 10.72 -1.77 0.25
C ILE A 54 10.38 -3.16 0.79
N PHE A 55 9.32 -3.30 1.59
CA PHE A 55 9.07 -4.54 2.31
C PHE A 55 8.66 -5.68 1.36
N ILE A 56 7.70 -5.44 0.47
CA ILE A 56 7.24 -6.43 -0.51
C ILE A 56 8.33 -6.91 -1.47
N PRO A 57 9.10 -6.05 -2.17
CA PRO A 57 10.18 -6.52 -3.03
C PRO A 57 11.28 -7.22 -2.23
N SER A 58 11.60 -6.76 -1.01
CA SER A 58 12.61 -7.41 -0.16
C SER A 58 12.18 -8.82 0.27
N VAL A 59 10.92 -8.99 0.67
CA VAL A 59 10.35 -10.30 1.00
C VAL A 59 10.32 -11.21 -0.23
N MET A 60 9.94 -10.69 -1.40
CA MET A 60 9.97 -11.46 -2.66
C MET A 60 11.40 -11.90 -3.04
N LEU A 61 12.41 -11.05 -2.82
CA LEU A 61 13.81 -11.37 -3.08
C LEU A 61 14.35 -12.43 -2.12
N ILE A 62 13.89 -12.46 -0.88
CA ILE A 62 14.28 -13.47 0.13
C ILE A 62 13.56 -14.80 -0.11
N MET A 63 12.25 -14.77 -0.42
CA MET A 63 11.42 -15.97 -0.54
C MET A 63 11.48 -16.70 -1.89
N LYS A 64 12.36 -16.29 -2.83
CA LYS A 64 12.59 -16.83 -4.20
C LYS A 64 11.71 -18.03 -4.62
N LYS A 65 11.93 -19.22 -4.04
CA LYS A 65 11.31 -20.49 -4.45
C LYS A 65 9.83 -20.64 -4.02
N TYR A 66 9.41 -19.99 -2.95
CA TYR A 66 8.04 -20.06 -2.41
C TYR A 66 7.11 -19.01 -3.00
N ASN A 67 7.66 -17.92 -3.55
CA ASN A 67 6.86 -16.81 -4.06
C ASN A 67 5.87 -17.21 -5.17
N TRP A 68 6.18 -18.25 -5.95
CA TRP A 68 5.40 -18.68 -7.12
C TRP A 68 4.78 -20.07 -6.94
N TRP A 69 4.56 -20.52 -5.70
CA TRP A 69 3.89 -21.79 -5.44
C TRP A 69 2.36 -21.61 -5.46
N PRO A 70 1.58 -22.35 -6.29
CA PRO A 70 1.92 -23.48 -7.14
C PRO A 70 1.87 -23.16 -8.66
N SER A 71 3.01 -22.76 -9.24
CA SER A 71 3.21 -22.57 -10.70
C SER A 71 3.05 -23.85 -11.55
N ARG A 72 2.77 -25.02 -10.96
CA ARG A 72 2.65 -26.32 -11.65
C ARG A 72 1.24 -26.93 -11.68
N ILE A 73 0.20 -26.24 -11.22
CA ILE A 73 -1.20 -26.68 -11.39
C ILE A 73 -1.70 -26.12 -12.72
N GLY A 74 -1.37 -26.79 -13.82
CA GLY A 74 -1.78 -26.31 -15.15
C GLY A 74 -1.12 -26.98 -16.35
N LYS A 75 -0.35 -28.06 -16.18
CA LYS A 75 -0.05 -28.97 -17.29
C LYS A 75 -0.98 -30.18 -17.21
N LYS A 76 -2.12 -30.07 -17.89
CA LYS A 76 -2.83 -31.22 -18.45
C LYS A 76 -3.21 -30.86 -19.87
#